data_AF-A0A853ASH6-F1
#
_entry.id   AF-A0A853ASH6-F1
#
_cell.length_a   1.000
_cell.length_b   1.000
_cell.length_c   1.000
_cell.angle_alpha   90.00
_cell.angle_beta   90.00
_cell.angle_gamma   90.00
#
_symmetry.space_group_name_H-M   'P 1'
#
loop_
_entity.id
_entity.type
_entity.pdbx_description
1 polymer ?
#
loop_
_entity_poly.entity_id
_entity_poly.type
_entity_poly.pdbx_seq_one_letter_code
_entity_poly.pdbx_strand_id
1 'polypeptide(L)' 'MGSLSAWHWLVVLIAAVLLFGSSKLPQMARSLGQSARVLKAEVRGMKADEEAAARPAEGEPRS' A
#
# COMPACT_ATOMS: atom_id res chain seq x y z
N MET A 1 -7.45 -30.90 7.72
CA MET A 1 -7.91 -29.66 8.38
C MET A 1 -7.39 -28.45 7.61
N GLY A 2 -8.00 -28.06 6.48
CA GLY A 2 -7.43 -26.99 5.63
C GLY A 2 -8.34 -26.41 4.54
N SER A 3 -9.53 -26.98 4.34
CA SER A 3 -10.47 -26.55 3.30
C SER A 3 -11.44 -25.45 3.72
N LEU A 4 -11.49 -25.09 5.01
CA LEU A 4 -12.44 -24.08 5.53
C LEU A 4 -12.02 -22.63 5.25
N SER A 5 -10.71 -22.36 5.09
CA SER A 5 -10.22 -20.97 5.02
C SER A 5 -10.56 -20.31 3.68
N ALA A 6 -10.22 -20.94 2.56
CA ALA A 6 -10.45 -20.36 1.24
C ALA A 6 -11.95 -20.20 0.93
N TRP A 7 -12.77 -21.18 1.30
CA TRP A 7 -14.22 -21.12 1.07
C TRP A 7 -14.89 -20.06 1.96
N HIS A 8 -14.46 -19.92 3.22
CA HIS A 8 -14.99 -18.90 4.11
C HIS A 8 -14.69 -17.48 3.60
N TRP A 9 -13.46 -17.22 3.14
CA TRP A 9 -13.11 -15.93 2.54
C TRP A 9 -13.95 -15.59 1.31
N LEU A 10 -14.29 -16.58 0.48
CA LEU A 10 -15.18 -16.38 -0.67
C LEU A 10 -16.59 -15.95 -0.22
N VAL A 11 -17.15 -16.60 0.81
CA VAL A 11 -18.47 -16.25 1.36
C VAL A 11 -18.47 -14.84 1.95
N VAL A 12 -17.42 -14.47 2.69
CA VAL A 12 -17.27 -13.12 3.25
C VAL A 12 -17.18 -12.07 2.14
N LEU A 13 -16.45 -12.37 1.05
CA LEU A 13 -16.31 -11.45 -0.07
C LEU A 13 -17.64 -11.25 -0.81
N ILE A 14 -18.41 -12.32 -1.00
CA ILE A 14 -19.78 -12.24 -1.54
C ILE A 14 -20.67 -11.41 -0.62
N ALA A 15 -20.66 -11.67 0.69
CA ALA A 15 -21.46 -10.91 1.67
C ALA A 15 -21.08 -9.42 1.68
N ALA A 16 -19.79 -9.09 1.60
CA ALA A 16 -19.32 -7.71 1.49
C ALA A 16 -19.82 -7.05 0.20
N VAL A 17 -19.78 -7.74 -0.94
CA VAL A 17 -20.32 -7.22 -2.21
C VAL A 17 -21.83 -7.02 -2.15
N LEU A 18 -22.58 -7.88 -1.46
CA LEU A 18 -24.02 -7.72 -1.27
C LEU A 18 -24.36 -6.53 -0.36
N LEU A 19 -23.60 -6.33 0.73
CA LEU A 19 -23.87 -5.26 1.69
C LEU A 19 -23.46 -3.87 1.17
N PHE A 20 -22.30 -3.79 0.52
CA PHE A 20 -21.78 -2.53 -0.01
C PHE A 20 -22.23 -2.28 -1.46
N GLY A 21 -22.58 -3.32 -2.21
CA GLY A 21 -22.86 -3.23 -3.64
C GLY A 21 -21.60 -3.24 -4.50
N SER A 22 -21.74 -3.72 -5.74
CA SER A 22 -20.63 -3.84 -6.71
C SER A 22 -20.01 -2.50 -7.12
N SER A 23 -20.71 -1.37 -6.94
CA SER A 23 -20.21 -0.05 -7.31
C SER A 23 -19.50 0.67 -6.16
N LYS A 24 -19.87 0.45 -4.89
CA LYS A 24 -19.29 1.17 -3.75
C LYS A 24 -17.92 0.60 -3.35
N LEU A 25 -17.75 -0.72 -3.33
CA LEU A 25 -16.46 -1.35 -3.04
C LEU A 25 -15.32 -0.84 -3.93
N PRO A 26 -15.43 -0.86 -5.28
CA PRO A 26 -14.36 -0.37 -6.14
C PRO A 26 -14.19 1.15 -6.05
N GLN A 27 -15.26 1.90 -5.80
CA GLN A 27 -15.18 3.35 -5.60
C GLN A 27 -14.39 3.69 -4.33
N MET A 28 -14.68 3.04 -3.21
CA MET A 28 -13.96 3.22 -1.94
C MET A 28 -12.51 2.71 -2.04
N ALA A 29 -12.29 1.57 -2.71
CA ALA A 29 -10.94 1.06 -2.95
C ALA A 29 -10.11 2.03 -3.81
N ARG A 30 -10.71 2.67 -4.83
CA ARG A 30 -10.03 3.70 -5.64
C ARG A 30 -9.68 4.92 -4.80
N SER A 31 -10.60 5.45 -4.00
CA SER A 31 -10.32 6.65 -3.19
C SER A 31 -9.28 6.38 -2.10
N LEU A 32 -9.38 5.24 -1.41
CA LEU A 32 -8.38 4.80 -0.42
C LEU A 32 -7.03 4.53 -1.08
N GLY A 33 -7.02 3.90 -2.25
CA GLY A 33 -5.80 3.62 -3.02
C GLY A 33 -5.10 4.89 -3.49
N GLN A 34 -5.86 5.94 -3.86
CA GLN A 34 -5.30 7.23 -4.25
C GLN A 34 -4.64 7.94 -3.06
N SER A 35 -5.29 7.97 -1.89
CA SER A 35 -4.69 8.51 -0.65
C SER A 35 -3.46 7.71 -0.22
N ALA A 36 -3.52 6.37 -0.26
CA ALA A 36 -2.40 5.51 0.08
C ALA A 36 -1.22 5.66 -0.89
N ARG A 37 -1.48 5.96 -2.18
CA ARG A 37 -0.42 6.23 -3.17
C ARG A 37 0.32 7.51 -2.86
N VAL A 38 -0.40 8.58 -2.49
CA VAL A 38 0.22 9.85 -2.07
C VAL A 38 1.08 9.62 -0.83
N LEU A 39 0.52 9.00 0.21
CA LEU A 39 1.29 8.68 1.42
C LEU A 39 2.51 7.79 1.14
N LYS A 40 2.37 6.77 0.29
CA LYS A 40 3.50 5.90 -0.10
C LYS A 40 4.57 6.67 -0.87
N ALA A 41 4.21 7.64 -1.70
CA ALA A 41 5.16 8.48 -2.44
C ALA A 41 5.94 9.39 -1.48
N GLU A 42 5.25 10.06 -0.55
CA GLU A 42 5.86 10.88 0.50
C GLU A 42 6.84 10.04 1.36
N VAL A 43 6.39 8.89 1.86
CA VAL A 43 7.22 7.99 2.69
C VAL A 43 8.41 7.43 1.91
N ARG A 44 8.26 7.15 0.60
CA ARG A 44 9.40 6.75 -0.24
C ARG A 44 10.40 7.87 -0.45
N GLY A 45 9.93 9.11 -0.61
CA GLY A 45 10.80 10.28 -0.73
C GLY A 45 11.66 10.46 0.51
N MET A 46 11.05 10.37 1.70
CA MET A 46 11.78 10.45 2.97
C MET A 46 12.82 9.33 3.12
N LYS A 47 12.46 8.09 2.76
CA LYS A 47 13.40 6.96 2.81
C LYS A 47 14.56 7.10 1.82
N ALA A 48 14.31 7.61 0.62
CA ALA A 48 15.36 7.85 -0.37
C ALA A 48 16.31 8.97 0.07
N ASP A 49 15.78 9.99 0.75
CA ASP A 49 16.59 11.10 1.29
C ASP A 49 17.43 10.65 2.49
N GLU A 50 16.87 9.82 3.38
CA GLU A 50 17.64 9.15 4.44
C GLU A 50 18.76 8.27 3.88
N GLU A 51 18.52 7.53 2.79
CA GLU A 51 19.53 6.68 2.16
C GLU A 51 20.60 7.49 1.40
N ALA A 52 20.23 8.65 0.85
CA ALA A 52 21.17 9.60 0.27
C ALA A 52 22.02 10.32 1.34
N ALA A 53 21.43 10.67 2.48
CA ALA A 53 22.11 11.24 3.63
C ALA A 53 22.98 10.21 4.38
N ALA A 54 22.65 8.92 4.29
CA ALA A 54 23.42 7.83 4.88
C ALA A 54 24.59 7.36 4.02
N ARG A 55 24.73 7.85 2.77
CA ARG A 55 25.99 7.71 2.02
C ARG A 55 26.99 8.69 2.62
N PRO A 56 28.10 8.22 3.24
CA PRO A 56 29.11 9.14 3.71
C PRO A 56 29.61 9.93 2.49
N ALA A 57 29.88 11.20 2.70
CA ALA A 57 30.62 12.05 1.79
C ALA A 57 32.02 11.44 1.58
N GLU A 58 32.10 10.39 0.78
CA GLU A 58 33.35 9.74 0.39
C GLU A 58 33.79 10.37 -0.92
N GLY A 59 34.78 11.25 -0.82
CA GLY A 59 35.61 11.64 -1.96
C GLY A 59 35.59 13.11 -2.36
N GLU A 60 35.62 14.06 -1.42
CA GLU A 60 36.29 15.35 -1.69
C GLU A 60 37.69 15.30 -1.05
N PRO A 61 38.72 14.73 -1.73
CA PRO A 61 40.08 15.03 -1.35
C PRO A 61 40.35 16.46 -1.79
N ARG A 62 40.21 17.37 -0.83
CA ARG A 62 40.86 18.67 -0.82
C ARG A 62 42.32 18.52 -1.26
N SER A 63 42.66 19.37 -2.25
CA SER A 63 43.93 20.14 -2.38
C SER A 63 45.23 19.38 -2.60
#